data_AF-A0A6A7K2D3-F1
#
_entry.id   AF-A0A6A7K2D3-F1
#
_cell.length_a   1.000
_cell.length_b   1.000
_cell.length_c   1.000
_cell.angle_alpha   90.00
_cell.angle_beta   90.00
_cell.angle_gamma   90.00
#
_symmetry.space_group_name_H-M   'P 1'
#
loop_
_entity.id
_entity.type
_entity.pdbx_description
1 polymer ?
#
loop_
_entity_poly.entity_id
_entity_poly.type
_entity_poly.pdbx_seq_one_letter_code
_entity_poly.pdbx_strand_id
1 'polypeptide(L)'
;MNSVLTQKEQILQNIKSLYNQLGYPPKEKEYDTTYKIKSRTLVKKCFTTWPMAIKEAGIQAHFTGRMLTSKEELDFKLNRFINEYGYLPVLNDFEKNNLPEYPFLVFYQNTKNYQKNHPNVKFKTNISNVPVNNGKYEEAVLEYQDLKRKLSRVPFRYELSKRALKAISKEYYSYIDFVKAQGDKPLAQSKGNNRISDKQLIKDLQTLYRKLGYPPHASDYERSATVRNHFGSWQNALKSAGIKATFDSKNSRVTKEEVIFKIKKYIQAHGRIPRYNEYKNMGISYMTIQHYFGSNENAANYFKVLTFNQKISSQKIKIIKEGIQTLINTNKEINIANLSKVINLSIDKIRNDLETYFRQNNVRSKSIDKFCIAIGIDLDKYNWHLVLLEYDNFKKKHHRIPNVTQLSSVSYAKILQKYDSYRDFCIAIGDGDEYLREKYDLLTNEQLLFDLKVVANRLGRTPTIKDYYKCKKINRQTTYIKRFGSWTNGLSAAGLKLKDSQKNLIKHQEKMSNK
;
A
#
# COMPACT_ATOMS: atom_id res chain seq x y z
N MET A 1 49.44 -34.66 37.27
CA MET A 1 49.48 -33.33 36.62
C MET A 1 50.87 -32.68 36.67
N ASN A 2 51.66 -32.85 37.74
CA ASN A 2 52.99 -32.21 37.89
C ASN A 2 54.06 -32.57 36.84
N SER A 3 54.06 -33.80 36.29
CA SER A 3 55.08 -34.23 35.30
C SER A 3 54.92 -33.61 33.90
N VAL A 4 53.68 -33.25 33.50
CA VAL A 4 53.42 -32.69 32.16
C VAL A 4 53.69 -31.19 32.14
N LEU A 5 53.42 -30.49 33.25
CA LEU A 5 53.75 -29.07 33.41
C LEU A 5 55.26 -28.83 33.41
N THR A 6 56.04 -29.65 34.12
CA THR A 6 57.51 -29.54 34.12
C THR A 6 58.11 -29.86 32.74
N GLN A 7 57.56 -30.84 32.01
CA GLN A 7 57.96 -31.12 30.63
C GLN A 7 57.60 -29.97 29.67
N LYS A 8 56.45 -29.32 29.88
CA LYS A 8 56.02 -28.16 29.10
C LYS A 8 56.98 -26.99 29.29
N GLU A 9 57.33 -26.66 30.53
CA GLU A 9 58.25 -25.56 30.86
C GLU A 9 59.67 -25.80 30.33
N GLN A 10 60.17 -27.03 30.44
CA GLN A 10 61.49 -27.40 29.90
C GLN A 10 61.56 -27.20 28.37
N ILE A 11 60.49 -27.58 27.63
CA ILE A 11 60.45 -27.39 26.18
C ILE A 11 60.47 -25.90 25.82
N LEU A 12 59.74 -25.05 26.54
CA LEU A 12 59.74 -23.60 26.30
C LEU A 12 61.11 -22.97 26.57
N GLN A 13 61.80 -23.38 27.64
CA GLN A 13 63.15 -22.89 27.95
C GLN A 13 64.17 -23.34 26.89
N ASN A 14 64.11 -24.61 26.47
CA ASN A 14 64.98 -25.13 25.43
C ASN A 14 64.74 -24.43 24.09
N ILE A 15 63.48 -24.17 23.72
CA ILE A 15 63.15 -23.40 22.51
C ILE A 15 63.73 -21.98 22.56
N LYS A 16 63.62 -21.29 23.71
CA LYS A 16 64.20 -19.95 23.90
C LYS A 16 65.72 -19.96 23.83
N SER A 17 66.36 -20.94 24.46
CA SER A 17 67.82 -21.09 24.45
C SER A 17 68.33 -21.36 23.03
N LEU A 18 67.69 -22.27 22.31
CA LEU A 18 68.02 -22.58 20.93
C LEU A 18 67.76 -21.40 19.98
N TYR A 19 66.69 -20.62 20.21
CA TYR A 19 66.45 -19.37 19.51
C TYR A 19 67.57 -18.35 19.71
N ASN A 20 68.04 -18.17 20.95
CA ASN A 20 69.14 -17.25 21.25
C ASN A 20 70.47 -17.70 20.62
N GLN A 21 70.68 -19.01 20.43
CA GLN A 21 71.86 -19.55 19.76
C GLN A 21 71.79 -19.43 18.23
N LEU A 22 70.62 -19.70 17.64
CA LEU A 22 70.44 -19.70 16.19
C LEU A 22 70.16 -18.30 15.62
N GLY A 23 69.62 -17.39 16.43
CA GLY A 23 69.16 -16.07 15.99
C GLY A 23 67.88 -16.10 15.15
N TYR A 24 67.25 -17.27 14.98
CA TYR A 24 65.99 -17.47 14.29
C TYR A 24 65.16 -18.57 14.98
N PRO A 25 63.82 -18.59 14.82
CA PRO A 25 63.01 -19.55 15.56
C PRO A 25 63.27 -20.99 15.08
N PRO A 26 63.54 -21.94 16.00
CA PRO A 26 64.04 -23.27 15.64
C PRO A 26 62.97 -24.15 15.01
N LYS A 27 63.36 -25.00 14.05
CA LYS A 27 62.50 -26.06 13.48
C LYS A 27 62.45 -27.27 14.41
N GLU A 28 61.34 -28.02 14.35
CA GLU A 28 61.15 -29.27 15.14
C GLU A 28 62.32 -30.25 14.98
N LYS A 29 62.83 -30.42 13.76
CA LYS A 29 63.99 -31.28 13.49
C LYS A 29 65.30 -30.77 14.10
N GLU A 30 65.51 -29.45 14.12
CA GLU A 30 66.72 -28.84 14.69
C GLU A 30 66.70 -29.01 16.21
N TYR A 31 65.55 -28.79 16.83
CA TYR A 31 65.35 -29.07 18.25
C TYR A 31 65.58 -30.55 18.60
N ASP A 32 64.97 -31.47 17.85
CA ASP A 32 65.10 -32.92 18.08
C ASP A 32 66.56 -33.39 17.94
N THR A 33 67.30 -32.80 17.00
CA THR A 33 68.71 -33.11 16.77
C THR A 33 69.59 -32.57 17.89
N THR A 34 69.42 -31.30 18.26
CA THR A 34 70.26 -30.64 19.28
C THR A 34 70.08 -31.26 20.66
N TYR A 35 68.82 -31.54 21.06
CA TYR A 35 68.53 -32.12 22.37
C TYR A 35 68.45 -33.65 22.35
N LYS A 36 68.68 -34.30 21.19
CA LYS A 36 68.62 -35.75 20.99
C LYS A 36 67.33 -36.40 21.53
N ILE A 37 66.19 -35.73 21.36
CA ILE A 37 64.88 -36.16 21.83
C ILE A 37 63.92 -36.20 20.64
N LYS A 38 62.98 -37.15 20.61
CA LYS A 38 61.85 -37.11 19.66
C LYS A 38 60.71 -36.29 20.25
N SER A 39 60.72 -34.98 20.03
CA SER A 39 59.80 -34.06 20.72
C SER A 39 58.36 -34.11 20.19
N ARG A 40 58.13 -34.63 18.98
CA ARG A 40 56.81 -34.63 18.30
C ARG A 40 55.62 -35.02 19.19
N THR A 41 55.72 -36.16 19.89
CA THR A 41 54.60 -36.68 20.72
C THR A 41 54.39 -35.83 21.96
N LEU A 42 55.49 -35.34 22.57
CA LEU A 42 55.47 -34.44 23.73
C LEU A 42 54.90 -33.06 23.35
N VAL A 43 55.32 -32.51 22.21
CA VAL A 43 54.86 -31.22 21.67
C VAL A 43 53.38 -31.28 21.32
N LYS A 44 52.92 -32.37 20.70
CA LYS A 44 51.51 -32.59 20.42
C LYS A 44 50.68 -32.67 21.69
N LYS A 45 51.21 -33.29 22.75
CA LYS A 45 50.57 -33.42 24.06
C LYS A 45 50.52 -32.09 24.84
N CYS A 46 51.56 -31.27 24.77
CA CYS A 46 51.70 -30.05 25.58
C CYS A 46 51.23 -28.75 24.90
N PHE A 47 51.35 -28.67 23.56
CA PHE A 47 51.13 -27.43 22.80
C PHE A 47 50.29 -27.62 21.54
N THR A 48 49.85 -28.84 21.23
CA THR A 48 49.16 -29.27 19.98
C THR A 48 50.03 -29.28 18.72
N THR A 49 50.83 -28.25 18.45
CA THR A 49 51.74 -28.19 17.28
C THR A 49 53.04 -27.44 17.61
N TRP A 50 54.13 -27.75 16.90
CA TRP A 50 55.42 -27.04 17.05
C TRP A 50 55.32 -25.52 16.88
N PRO A 51 54.56 -25.00 15.88
CA PRO A 51 54.24 -23.58 15.77
C PRO A 51 53.70 -22.92 17.04
N MET A 52 52.78 -23.60 17.72
CA MET A 52 52.16 -23.10 18.94
C MET A 52 53.15 -23.09 20.10
N ALA A 53 54.07 -24.06 20.16
CA ALA A 53 55.15 -24.10 21.14
C ALA A 53 56.13 -22.91 20.98
N ILE A 54 56.50 -22.57 19.73
CA ILE A 54 57.32 -21.37 19.44
C ILE A 54 56.62 -20.08 19.86
N LYS A 55 55.29 -19.99 19.59
CA LYS A 55 54.48 -18.84 20.00
C LYS A 55 54.33 -18.73 21.51
N GLU A 56 54.07 -19.84 22.21
CA GLU A 56 54.01 -19.88 23.68
C GLU A 56 55.38 -19.63 24.33
N ALA A 57 56.48 -19.90 23.62
CA ALA A 57 57.82 -19.48 24.01
C ALA A 57 58.04 -17.96 23.85
N GLY A 58 57.06 -17.20 23.37
CA GLY A 58 57.13 -15.75 23.24
C GLY A 58 57.89 -15.25 22.00
N ILE A 59 58.17 -16.13 21.03
CA ILE A 59 58.88 -15.76 19.80
C ILE A 59 57.84 -15.38 18.72
N GLN A 60 57.88 -14.15 18.23
CA GLN A 60 56.97 -13.65 17.20
C GLN A 60 57.44 -14.10 15.79
N ALA A 61 57.10 -15.35 15.42
CA ALA A 61 57.33 -15.88 14.08
C ALA A 61 56.06 -15.79 13.21
N HIS A 62 56.20 -15.41 11.94
CA HIS A 62 55.10 -15.47 10.97
C HIS A 62 55.25 -16.68 10.06
N PHE A 63 54.16 -17.44 9.92
CA PHE A 63 54.15 -18.69 9.16
C PHE A 63 53.79 -18.43 7.70
N THR A 64 54.61 -18.91 6.76
CA THR A 64 54.24 -19.03 5.35
C THR A 64 54.70 -20.38 4.78
N GLY A 65 53.76 -21.31 4.57
CA GLY A 65 54.09 -22.66 4.08
C GLY A 65 55.01 -23.46 5.02
N ARG A 66 56.08 -24.09 4.49
CA ARG A 66 57.05 -24.90 5.26
C ARG A 66 58.21 -24.10 5.88
N MET A 67 58.28 -22.78 5.69
CA MET A 67 59.37 -21.95 6.22
C MET A 67 58.91 -21.06 7.37
N LEU A 68 59.79 -20.95 8.35
CA LEU A 68 59.67 -20.09 9.52
C LEU A 68 60.69 -18.96 9.34
N THR A 69 60.23 -17.73 9.19
CA THR A 69 61.11 -16.56 9.01
C THR A 69 60.61 -15.43 9.90
N SER A 70 61.49 -14.80 10.68
CA SER A 70 61.15 -13.62 11.49
C SER A 70 61.39 -12.33 10.71
N LYS A 71 60.81 -11.22 11.18
CA LYS A 71 61.05 -9.90 10.59
C LYS A 71 62.53 -9.50 10.72
N GLU A 72 63.17 -9.83 11.84
CA GLU A 72 64.59 -9.54 12.07
C GLU A 72 65.51 -10.27 11.08
N GLU A 73 65.21 -11.52 10.73
CA GLU A 73 65.98 -12.29 9.74
C GLU A 73 65.85 -11.71 8.33
N LEU A 74 64.63 -11.28 7.97
CA LEU A 74 64.34 -10.64 6.69
C LEU A 74 65.06 -9.30 6.57
N ASP A 75 65.04 -8.49 7.64
CA ASP A 75 65.77 -7.22 7.71
C ASP A 75 67.28 -7.42 7.64
N PHE A 76 67.82 -8.44 8.31
CA PHE A 76 69.25 -8.74 8.25
C PHE A 76 69.72 -9.10 6.82
N LYS A 77 69.00 -10.01 6.14
CA LYS A 77 69.34 -10.41 4.76
C LYS A 77 69.21 -9.26 3.78
N LEU A 78 68.18 -8.44 3.96
CA LEU A 78 67.92 -7.28 3.11
C LEU A 78 68.97 -6.17 3.33
N ASN A 79 69.29 -5.85 4.59
CA ASN A 79 70.32 -4.86 4.92
C ASN A 79 71.70 -5.30 4.44
N ARG A 80 72.04 -6.59 4.55
CA ARG A 80 73.28 -7.15 3.98
C ARG A 80 73.33 -6.92 2.47
N PHE A 81 72.27 -7.25 1.75
CA PHE A 81 72.20 -7.04 0.30
C PHE A 81 72.30 -5.55 -0.07
N ILE A 82 71.62 -4.66 0.66
CA ILE A 82 71.67 -3.21 0.41
C ILE A 82 73.07 -2.67 0.68
N ASN A 83 73.74 -3.12 1.74
CA ASN A 83 75.11 -2.71 2.04
C ASN A 83 76.11 -3.19 0.98
N GLU A 84 75.86 -4.37 0.39
CA GLU A 84 76.74 -4.98 -0.61
C GLU A 84 76.54 -4.39 -2.02
N TYR A 85 75.28 -4.15 -2.42
CA TYR A 85 74.94 -3.75 -3.79
C TYR A 85 74.45 -2.30 -3.92
N GLY A 86 74.20 -1.60 -2.81
CA GLY A 86 73.79 -0.20 -2.77
C GLY A 86 72.36 0.08 -3.24
N TYR A 87 71.55 -0.96 -3.49
CA TYR A 87 70.18 -0.82 -3.96
C TYR A 87 69.24 -1.92 -3.41
N LEU A 88 67.93 -1.65 -3.48
CA LEU A 88 66.89 -2.60 -3.07
C LEU A 88 66.70 -3.75 -4.08
N PRO A 89 66.74 -5.04 -3.67
CA PRO A 89 66.69 -6.18 -4.59
C PRO A 89 65.43 -6.19 -5.47
N VAL A 90 65.60 -6.50 -6.76
CA VAL A 90 64.50 -6.71 -7.72
C VAL A 90 64.17 -8.20 -7.86
N LEU A 91 63.06 -8.56 -8.52
CA LEU A 91 62.61 -9.95 -8.69
C LEU A 91 63.73 -10.94 -9.07
N ASN A 92 64.60 -10.54 -10.00
CA ASN A 92 65.72 -11.38 -10.46
C ASN A 92 66.82 -11.58 -9.40
N ASP A 93 66.96 -10.65 -8.44
CA ASP A 93 67.92 -10.77 -7.34
C ASP A 93 67.43 -11.76 -6.28
N PHE A 94 66.13 -11.98 -6.15
CA PHE A 94 65.57 -12.95 -5.20
C PHE A 94 65.96 -14.38 -5.56
N GLU A 95 65.83 -14.75 -6.83
CA GLU A 95 66.25 -16.07 -7.33
C GLU A 95 67.78 -16.21 -7.34
N LYS A 96 68.51 -15.20 -7.82
CA LYS A 96 69.98 -15.29 -7.94
C LYS A 96 70.72 -15.31 -6.61
N ASN A 97 70.20 -14.63 -5.59
CA ASN A 97 70.87 -14.47 -4.30
C ASN A 97 70.17 -15.23 -3.15
N ASN A 98 69.29 -16.18 -3.48
CA ASN A 98 68.50 -16.96 -2.52
C ASN A 98 67.77 -16.09 -1.47
N LEU A 99 67.26 -14.91 -1.86
CA LEU A 99 66.48 -14.06 -0.97
C LEU A 99 65.01 -14.52 -0.97
N PRO A 100 64.32 -14.50 0.19
CA PRO A 100 62.94 -14.96 0.28
C PRO A 100 61.96 -13.91 -0.27
N GLU A 101 61.53 -14.08 -1.53
CA GLU A 101 60.61 -13.16 -2.23
C GLU A 101 59.23 -13.04 -1.55
N TYR A 102 58.64 -14.19 -1.20
CA TYR A 102 57.26 -14.25 -0.72
C TYR A 102 57.08 -13.68 0.71
N PRO A 103 57.94 -13.98 1.69
CA PRO A 103 57.92 -13.33 3.00
C PRO A 103 58.13 -11.81 2.91
N PHE A 104 59.02 -11.33 2.02
CA PHE A 104 59.24 -9.90 1.82
C PHE A 104 57.95 -9.16 1.39
N LEU A 105 57.21 -9.73 0.44
CA LEU A 105 55.95 -9.17 -0.04
C LEU A 105 54.85 -9.17 1.04
N VAL A 106 54.83 -10.16 1.94
CA VAL A 106 53.85 -10.24 3.03
C VAL A 106 54.15 -9.23 4.15
N PHE A 107 55.41 -9.09 4.55
CA PHE A 107 55.80 -8.22 5.66
C PHE A 107 55.85 -6.74 5.29
N TYR A 108 56.43 -6.43 4.14
CA TYR A 108 56.59 -5.03 3.71
C TYR A 108 55.47 -4.56 2.80
N GLN A 109 54.59 -5.46 2.34
CA GLN A 109 53.46 -5.21 1.42
C GLN A 109 53.88 -4.71 0.03
N ASN A 110 54.93 -3.90 -0.08
CA ASN A 110 55.70 -3.55 -1.27
C ASN A 110 57.00 -2.79 -0.88
N THR A 111 57.86 -2.54 -1.87
CA THR A 111 59.13 -1.81 -1.72
C THR A 111 58.97 -0.34 -1.29
N LYS A 112 57.82 0.30 -1.55
CA LYS A 112 57.54 1.70 -1.16
C LYS A 112 57.34 1.87 0.35
N ASN A 113 56.76 0.87 1.01
CA ASN A 113 56.60 0.90 2.47
C ASN A 113 57.93 0.75 3.20
N TYR A 114 58.86 -0.04 2.66
CA TYR A 114 60.21 -0.14 3.20
C TYR A 114 60.98 1.18 3.03
N GLN A 115 60.90 1.82 1.85
CA GLN A 115 61.51 3.13 1.59
C GLN A 115 60.99 4.23 2.51
N LYS A 116 59.69 4.20 2.87
CA LYS A 116 59.10 5.18 3.81
C LYS A 116 59.83 5.19 5.17
N ASN A 117 60.35 4.04 5.59
CA ASN A 117 61.08 3.88 6.84
C ASN A 117 62.61 3.98 6.65
N HIS A 118 63.10 3.84 5.41
CA HIS A 118 64.53 3.89 5.04
C HIS A 118 64.75 4.77 3.80
N PRO A 119 64.65 6.10 3.92
CA PRO A 119 64.62 7.03 2.78
C PRO A 119 65.93 7.11 1.97
N ASN A 120 67.05 6.65 2.54
CA ASN A 120 68.37 6.69 1.92
C ASN A 120 68.65 5.48 0.99
N VAL A 121 67.77 4.48 0.95
CA VAL A 121 67.94 3.28 0.13
C VAL A 121 67.49 3.55 -1.31
N LYS A 122 68.39 3.35 -2.27
CA LYS A 122 68.15 3.60 -3.70
C LYS A 122 67.53 2.38 -4.38
N PHE A 123 66.76 2.62 -5.44
CA PHE A 123 66.39 1.56 -6.39
C PHE A 123 67.53 1.34 -7.39
N LYS A 124 67.59 0.15 -7.98
CA LYS A 124 68.55 -0.17 -9.06
C LYS A 124 68.35 0.80 -10.22
N THR A 125 69.14 1.86 -10.23
CA THR A 125 69.17 2.91 -11.25
C THR A 125 70.63 3.25 -11.49
N ASN A 126 71.13 2.91 -12.70
CA ASN A 126 72.47 3.14 -13.23
C ASN A 126 73.64 3.07 -12.24
N ILE A 127 74.16 1.86 -12.02
CA ILE A 127 75.59 1.66 -11.78
C ILE A 127 76.18 1.22 -13.13
N SER A 128 76.87 2.15 -13.78
CA SER A 128 77.87 1.98 -14.84
C SER A 128 77.66 0.90 -15.92
N ASN A 129 77.34 1.37 -17.13
CA ASN A 129 77.84 0.89 -18.43
C ASN A 129 78.16 -0.60 -18.58
N VAL A 130 77.14 -1.44 -18.75
CA VAL A 130 77.22 -2.60 -19.66
C VAL A 130 75.82 -2.82 -20.26
N PRO A 131 75.60 -2.61 -21.57
CA PRO A 131 74.42 -3.15 -22.23
C PRO A 131 74.62 -4.66 -22.34
N VAL A 132 73.85 -5.44 -21.57
CA VAL A 132 73.72 -6.87 -21.83
C VAL A 132 72.81 -7.02 -23.04
N ASN A 133 73.45 -7.19 -24.19
CA ASN A 133 72.85 -7.32 -25.50
C ASN A 133 71.78 -8.44 -25.51
N ASN A 134 70.52 -8.05 -25.63
CA ASN A 134 69.38 -8.94 -25.81
C ASN A 134 68.53 -8.32 -26.92
N GLY A 135 68.68 -8.77 -28.17
CA GLY A 135 68.03 -8.16 -29.35
C GLY A 135 66.50 -7.99 -29.23
N LYS A 136 65.85 -8.73 -28.32
CA LYS A 136 64.42 -8.59 -28.00
C LYS A 136 64.05 -7.28 -27.29
N TYR A 137 64.98 -6.66 -26.55
CA TYR A 137 64.76 -5.35 -25.92
C TYR A 137 64.91 -4.22 -26.94
N GLU A 138 65.90 -4.31 -27.82
CA GLU A 138 66.11 -3.36 -28.93
C GLU A 138 64.92 -3.37 -29.89
N GLU A 139 64.39 -4.56 -30.23
CA GLU A 139 63.11 -4.72 -30.96
C GLU A 139 61.96 -3.96 -30.28
N ALA A 140 61.88 -4.03 -28.94
CA ALA A 140 60.81 -3.38 -28.17
C ALA A 140 60.95 -1.84 -28.13
N VAL A 141 62.17 -1.32 -28.11
CA VAL A 141 62.46 0.12 -28.21
C VAL A 141 62.11 0.64 -29.60
N LEU A 142 62.45 -0.10 -30.66
CA LEU A 142 62.09 0.26 -32.03
C LEU A 142 60.57 0.27 -32.24
N GLU A 143 59.86 -0.73 -31.73
CA GLU A 143 58.39 -0.77 -31.76
C GLU A 143 57.78 0.44 -31.05
N TYR A 144 58.31 0.80 -29.87
CA TYR A 144 57.90 1.98 -29.13
C TYR A 144 58.12 3.28 -29.91
N GLN A 145 59.29 3.46 -30.53
CA GLN A 145 59.63 4.65 -31.32
C GLN A 145 58.77 4.77 -32.58
N ASP A 146 58.52 3.66 -33.27
CA ASP A 146 57.66 3.63 -34.46
C ASP A 146 56.21 3.99 -34.11
N LEU A 147 55.67 3.42 -33.03
CA LEU A 147 54.33 3.77 -32.53
C LEU A 147 54.25 5.24 -32.09
N LYS A 148 55.27 5.75 -31.41
CA LYS A 148 55.33 7.16 -30.99
C LYS A 148 55.28 8.09 -32.21
N ARG A 149 56.03 7.77 -33.25
CA ARG A 149 56.04 8.52 -34.52
C ARG A 149 54.68 8.46 -35.21
N LYS A 150 54.08 7.26 -35.35
CA LYS A 150 52.76 7.07 -35.98
C LYS A 150 51.63 7.79 -35.25
N LEU A 151 51.66 7.76 -33.91
CA LEU A 151 50.61 8.34 -33.08
C LEU A 151 50.83 9.84 -32.80
N SER A 152 52.02 10.38 -33.10
CA SER A 152 52.44 11.73 -32.71
C SER A 152 52.26 12.01 -31.20
N ARG A 153 52.30 10.96 -30.38
CA ARG A 153 52.23 11.00 -28.90
C ARG A 153 52.91 9.78 -28.31
N VAL A 154 53.24 9.83 -27.02
CA VAL A 154 53.78 8.67 -26.30
C VAL A 154 52.75 7.52 -26.30
N PRO A 155 53.12 6.30 -26.72
CA PRO A 155 52.21 5.15 -26.69
C PRO A 155 51.82 4.75 -25.26
N PHE A 156 50.57 4.34 -25.07
CA PHE A 156 50.11 3.69 -23.85
C PHE A 156 50.63 2.25 -23.78
N ARG A 157 50.78 1.72 -22.55
CA ARG A 157 51.29 0.35 -22.32
C ARG A 157 50.57 -0.72 -23.15
N TYR A 158 49.25 -0.62 -23.34
CA TYR A 158 48.47 -1.63 -24.05
C TYR A 158 48.55 -1.52 -25.58
N GLU A 159 49.16 -0.46 -26.10
CA GLU A 159 49.34 -0.25 -27.55
C GLU A 159 50.60 -0.96 -28.07
N LEU A 160 51.51 -1.37 -27.17
CA LEU A 160 52.66 -2.21 -27.51
C LEU A 160 52.28 -3.69 -27.52
N SER A 161 52.99 -4.45 -28.35
CA SER A 161 52.90 -5.90 -28.43
C SER A 161 53.21 -6.56 -27.08
N LYS A 162 52.57 -7.70 -26.81
CA LYS A 162 52.84 -8.49 -25.60
C LYS A 162 54.32 -8.91 -25.51
N ARG A 163 54.99 -9.08 -26.67
CA ARG A 163 56.41 -9.42 -26.76
C ARG A 163 57.29 -8.25 -26.32
N ALA A 164 57.03 -7.05 -26.82
CA ALA A 164 57.73 -5.84 -26.41
C ALA A 164 57.52 -5.54 -24.92
N LEU A 165 56.29 -5.66 -24.42
CA LEU A 165 56.00 -5.46 -22.99
C LEU A 165 56.72 -6.45 -22.08
N LYS A 166 56.89 -7.71 -22.53
CA LYS A 166 57.64 -8.74 -21.79
C LYS A 166 59.14 -8.47 -21.80
N ALA A 167 59.69 -7.92 -22.89
CA ALA A 167 61.09 -7.51 -22.95
C ALA A 167 61.35 -6.29 -22.05
N ILE A 168 60.47 -5.28 -22.11
CA ILE A 168 60.56 -4.09 -21.26
C ILE A 168 60.44 -4.43 -19.77
N SER A 169 59.55 -5.35 -19.38
CA SER A 169 59.39 -5.73 -17.97
C SER A 169 60.57 -6.50 -17.37
N LYS A 170 61.50 -7.01 -18.19
CA LYS A 170 62.72 -7.65 -17.71
C LYS A 170 63.77 -6.64 -17.25
N GLU A 171 63.82 -5.50 -17.93
CA GLU A 171 64.82 -4.45 -17.70
C GLU A 171 64.27 -3.31 -16.81
N TYR A 172 62.97 -3.04 -16.87
CA TYR A 172 62.31 -1.96 -16.13
C TYR A 172 61.19 -2.47 -15.23
N TYR A 173 61.14 -1.92 -14.02
CA TYR A 173 60.12 -2.23 -13.02
C TYR A 173 58.70 -1.86 -13.50
N SER A 174 58.56 -0.75 -14.21
CA SER A 174 57.28 -0.34 -14.79
C SER A 174 57.44 0.24 -16.21
N TYR A 175 56.35 0.20 -16.98
CA TYR A 175 56.32 0.84 -18.31
C TYR A 175 56.55 2.36 -18.23
N ILE A 176 56.24 2.96 -17.09
CA ILE A 176 56.40 4.40 -16.86
C ILE A 176 57.87 4.74 -16.67
N ASP A 177 58.61 3.87 -15.99
CA ASP A 177 60.06 4.04 -15.81
C ASP A 177 60.78 3.85 -17.15
N PHE A 178 60.32 2.91 -17.96
CA PHE A 178 60.78 2.76 -19.35
C PHE A 178 60.54 4.03 -20.17
N VAL A 179 59.33 4.60 -20.16
CA VAL A 179 59.01 5.84 -20.89
C VAL A 179 59.89 7.01 -20.42
N LYS A 180 60.11 7.15 -19.11
CA LYS A 180 61.03 8.18 -18.58
C LYS A 180 62.48 7.95 -19.04
N ALA A 181 62.93 6.70 -19.11
CA ALA A 181 64.27 6.35 -19.58
C ALA A 181 64.47 6.65 -21.08
N GLN A 182 63.39 6.68 -21.87
CA GLN A 182 63.41 7.16 -23.26
C GLN A 182 63.42 8.70 -23.36
N GLY A 183 63.48 9.43 -22.24
CA GLY A 183 63.43 10.90 -22.21
C GLY A 183 62.02 11.49 -22.37
N ASP A 184 60.98 10.64 -22.34
CA ASP A 184 59.61 11.05 -22.57
C ASP A 184 58.82 11.29 -21.29
N LYS A 185 57.87 12.23 -21.35
CA LYS A 185 56.89 12.45 -20.28
C LYS A 185 55.76 11.43 -20.43
N PRO A 186 55.53 10.53 -19.46
CA PRO A 186 54.44 9.57 -19.54
C PRO A 186 53.10 10.29 -19.57
N LEU A 187 52.25 9.96 -20.54
CA LEU A 187 50.85 10.39 -20.55
C LEU A 187 50.22 9.91 -19.24
N ALA A 188 49.59 10.82 -18.50
CA ALA A 188 49.04 10.56 -17.17
C ALA A 188 48.29 9.22 -17.15
N GLN A 189 48.63 8.36 -16.19
CA GLN A 189 48.14 7.00 -16.09
C GLN A 189 46.60 6.94 -16.10
N SER A 190 45.98 6.61 -17.23
CA SER A 190 44.58 6.17 -17.26
C SER A 190 44.48 4.68 -16.90
N LYS A 191 44.99 4.31 -15.72
CA LYS A 191 44.61 3.08 -14.98
C LYS A 191 44.69 3.36 -13.48
N GLY A 192 44.04 4.43 -13.04
CA GLY A 192 43.61 4.59 -11.65
C GLY A 192 42.17 4.11 -11.53
N ASN A 193 41.92 3.14 -10.65
CA ASN A 193 40.62 2.69 -10.17
C ASN A 193 39.38 3.49 -10.63
N ASN A 194 38.39 2.78 -11.16
CA ASN A 194 36.96 3.19 -11.15
C ASN A 194 36.43 3.31 -9.70
N ARG A 195 37.13 4.01 -8.80
CA ARG A 195 36.66 4.34 -7.45
C ARG A 195 35.71 5.50 -7.60
N ILE A 196 34.43 5.17 -7.77
CA ILE A 196 33.34 6.12 -7.67
C ILE A 196 33.37 6.69 -6.25
N SER A 197 33.30 8.01 -6.12
CA SER A 197 33.25 8.68 -4.83
C SER A 197 31.88 8.49 -4.16
N ASP A 198 31.84 8.55 -2.83
CA ASP A 198 30.60 8.52 -2.04
C ASP A 198 29.60 9.56 -2.53
N LYS A 199 30.09 10.76 -2.87
CA LYS A 199 29.29 11.86 -3.41
C LYS A 199 28.64 11.50 -4.75
N GLN A 200 29.37 10.81 -5.62
CA GLN A 200 28.83 10.36 -6.90
C GLN A 200 27.81 9.22 -6.70
N LEU A 201 28.07 8.26 -5.80
CA LEU A 201 27.09 7.22 -5.45
C LEU A 201 25.80 7.81 -4.88
N ILE A 202 25.90 8.80 -3.99
CA ILE A 202 24.73 9.51 -3.44
C ILE A 202 23.94 10.20 -4.56
N LYS A 203 24.62 10.91 -5.46
CA LYS A 203 23.96 11.60 -6.59
C LYS A 203 23.27 10.60 -7.52
N ASP A 204 23.89 9.46 -7.79
CA ASP A 204 23.31 8.39 -8.60
C ASP A 204 22.04 7.82 -7.94
N LEU A 205 22.09 7.55 -6.63
CA LEU A 205 20.93 7.05 -5.87
C LEU A 205 19.79 8.07 -5.85
N GLN A 206 20.09 9.36 -5.67
CA GLN A 206 19.08 10.43 -5.73
C GLN A 206 18.45 10.55 -7.12
N THR A 207 19.25 10.41 -8.17
CA THR A 207 18.78 10.44 -9.56
C THR A 207 17.88 9.24 -9.84
N LEU A 208 18.28 8.05 -9.39
CA LEU A 208 17.49 6.83 -9.51
C LEU A 208 16.18 6.93 -8.73
N TYR A 209 16.20 7.50 -7.52
CA TYR A 209 15.00 7.78 -6.74
C TYR A 209 14.01 8.68 -7.46
N ARG A 210 14.49 9.77 -8.08
CA ARG A 210 13.64 10.67 -8.89
C ARG A 210 13.04 9.95 -10.10
N LYS A 211 13.80 9.05 -10.73
CA LYS A 211 13.35 8.27 -11.88
C LYS A 211 12.29 7.24 -11.51
N LEU A 212 12.46 6.53 -10.39
CA LEU A 212 11.55 5.46 -9.96
C LEU A 212 10.32 6.01 -9.23
N GLY A 213 10.45 7.13 -8.52
CA GLY A 213 9.39 7.69 -7.67
C GLY A 213 9.25 6.98 -6.31
N TYR A 214 10.11 6.01 -6.01
CA TYR A 214 10.19 5.30 -4.74
C TYR A 214 11.65 4.91 -4.42
N PRO A 215 11.99 4.59 -3.16
CA PRO A 215 13.36 4.26 -2.78
C PRO A 215 13.92 3.07 -3.59
N PRO A 216 15.06 3.24 -4.30
CA PRO A 216 15.60 2.18 -5.15
C PRO A 216 16.04 0.96 -4.34
N HIS A 217 15.87 -0.23 -4.92
CA HIS A 217 16.43 -1.47 -4.40
C HIS A 217 17.88 -1.65 -4.82
N ALA A 218 18.61 -2.49 -4.08
CA ALA A 218 19.97 -2.87 -4.46
C ALA A 218 20.03 -3.57 -5.84
N SER A 219 18.95 -4.21 -6.28
CA SER A 219 18.84 -4.80 -7.62
C SER A 219 18.68 -3.75 -8.73
N ASP A 220 18.21 -2.54 -8.40
CA ASP A 220 17.92 -1.49 -9.38
C ASP A 220 19.17 -0.69 -9.77
N TYR A 221 20.30 -0.95 -9.10
CA TYR A 221 21.57 -0.26 -9.32
C TYR A 221 22.70 -1.25 -9.58
N GLU A 222 23.30 -1.15 -10.77
CA GLU A 222 24.35 -2.04 -11.26
C GLU A 222 25.53 -2.19 -10.27
N ARG A 223 25.92 -1.09 -9.61
CA ARG A 223 27.07 -1.05 -8.69
C ARG A 223 26.69 -1.19 -7.23
N SER A 224 25.67 -1.98 -6.93
CA SER A 224 25.16 -2.15 -5.56
C SER A 224 26.17 -2.77 -4.59
N ALA A 225 27.11 -3.60 -5.07
CA ALA A 225 28.23 -4.08 -4.28
C ALA A 225 29.17 -2.94 -3.86
N THR A 226 29.46 -2.01 -4.76
CA THR A 226 30.26 -0.81 -4.46
C THR A 226 29.57 0.06 -3.43
N VAL A 227 28.26 0.30 -3.55
CA VAL A 227 27.48 1.03 -2.55
C VAL A 227 27.57 0.37 -1.18
N ARG A 228 27.45 -0.96 -1.11
CA ARG A 228 27.57 -1.69 0.16
C ARG A 228 28.97 -1.57 0.77
N ASN A 229 30.02 -1.60 -0.05
CA ASN A 229 31.40 -1.46 0.43
C ASN A 229 31.69 -0.05 0.96
N HIS A 230 31.07 0.98 0.39
CA HIS A 230 31.27 2.38 0.81
C HIS A 230 30.44 2.76 2.05
N PHE A 231 29.17 2.32 2.12
CA PHE A 231 28.23 2.73 3.17
C PHE A 231 27.90 1.63 4.20
N GLY A 232 28.50 0.45 4.06
CA GLY A 232 28.27 -0.75 4.89
C GLY A 232 26.98 -1.50 4.57
N SER A 233 25.87 -0.77 4.34
CA SER A 233 24.57 -1.36 3.98
C SER A 233 23.81 -0.50 2.97
N TRP A 234 22.87 -1.10 2.26
CA TRP A 234 22.00 -0.36 1.33
C TRP A 234 21.11 0.66 2.05
N GLN A 235 20.61 0.29 3.23
CA GLN A 235 19.80 1.17 4.08
C GLN A 235 20.59 2.42 4.52
N ASN A 236 21.86 2.25 4.89
CA ASN A 236 22.74 3.36 5.21
C ASN A 236 22.98 4.26 4.00
N ALA A 237 23.16 3.68 2.81
CA ALA A 237 23.34 4.45 1.59
C ALA A 237 22.12 5.32 1.26
N LEU A 238 20.90 4.78 1.40
CA LEU A 238 19.66 5.55 1.22
C LEU A 238 19.55 6.70 2.25
N LYS A 239 19.92 6.42 3.51
CA LYS A 239 19.96 7.43 4.58
C LYS A 239 20.97 8.53 4.28
N SER A 240 22.19 8.18 3.87
CA SER A 240 23.24 9.14 3.45
C SER A 240 22.82 9.94 2.21
N ALA A 241 22.02 9.35 1.33
CA ALA A 241 21.45 10.04 0.18
C ALA A 241 20.25 10.95 0.52
N GLY A 242 19.80 10.97 1.78
CA GLY A 242 18.62 11.74 2.21
C GLY A 242 17.29 11.17 1.68
N ILE A 243 17.28 9.91 1.26
CA ILE A 243 16.08 9.25 0.73
C ILE A 243 15.31 8.63 1.89
N LYS A 244 14.07 9.07 2.09
CA LYS A 244 13.19 8.50 3.11
C LYS A 244 12.79 7.08 2.72
N ALA A 245 13.28 6.11 3.48
CA ALA A 245 13.04 4.68 3.28
C ALA A 245 12.76 4.02 4.64
N THR A 246 11.48 3.82 4.92
CA THR A 246 11.01 3.22 6.18
C THR A 246 10.83 1.71 5.97
N PHE A 247 11.51 0.90 6.79
CA PHE A 247 11.49 -0.56 6.70
C PHE A 247 10.77 -1.16 7.91
N ASP A 248 10.02 -2.26 7.71
CA ASP A 248 9.35 -2.99 8.80
C ASP A 248 10.34 -3.76 9.70
N SER A 249 11.50 -4.11 9.16
CA SER A 249 12.52 -4.94 9.79
C SER A 249 13.87 -4.74 9.12
N LYS A 250 14.95 -5.15 9.79
CA LYS A 250 16.31 -5.08 9.23
C LYS A 250 16.48 -5.86 7.92
N ASN A 251 15.72 -6.95 7.78
CA ASN A 251 15.76 -7.84 6.61
C ASN A 251 14.73 -7.46 5.53
N SER A 252 13.87 -6.48 5.81
CA SER A 252 12.87 -6.04 4.84
C SER A 252 13.53 -5.42 3.63
N ARG A 253 13.09 -5.87 2.45
CA ARG A 253 13.49 -5.25 1.19
C ARG A 253 12.52 -4.14 0.79
N VAL A 254 11.24 -4.28 1.13
CA VAL A 254 10.16 -3.41 0.65
C VAL A 254 9.92 -2.27 1.63
N THR A 255 10.06 -1.02 1.16
CA THR A 255 9.85 0.17 1.99
C THR A 255 8.38 0.56 2.08
N LYS A 256 7.99 1.24 3.16
CA LYS A 256 6.66 1.84 3.28
C LYS A 256 6.38 2.82 2.14
N GLU A 257 7.38 3.59 1.72
CA GLU A 257 7.26 4.56 0.62
C GLU A 257 7.04 3.87 -0.73
N GLU A 258 7.69 2.74 -1.01
CA GLU A 258 7.42 1.92 -2.21
C GLU A 258 5.99 1.35 -2.18
N VAL A 259 5.56 0.81 -1.04
CA VAL A 259 4.19 0.30 -0.88
C VAL A 259 3.18 1.42 -1.15
N ILE A 260 3.41 2.61 -0.59
CA ILE A 260 2.57 3.78 -0.83
C ILE A 260 2.52 4.15 -2.31
N PHE A 261 3.67 4.17 -2.99
CA PHE A 261 3.75 4.47 -4.42
C PHE A 261 2.96 3.46 -5.25
N LYS A 262 3.19 2.16 -5.03
CA LYS A 262 2.49 1.08 -5.75
C LYS A 262 0.98 1.11 -5.51
N ILE A 263 0.54 1.33 -4.26
CA ILE A 263 -0.88 1.46 -3.92
C ILE A 263 -1.49 2.69 -4.57
N LYS A 264 -0.81 3.86 -4.56
CA LYS A 264 -1.30 5.07 -5.23
C LYS A 264 -1.55 4.83 -6.73
N LYS A 265 -0.59 4.19 -7.42
CA LYS A 265 -0.76 3.83 -8.83
C LYS A 265 -1.95 2.89 -9.05
N TYR A 266 -2.15 1.92 -8.17
CA TYR A 266 -3.30 1.03 -8.22
C TYR A 266 -4.63 1.78 -8.01
N ILE A 267 -4.68 2.67 -7.02
CA ILE A 267 -5.85 3.51 -6.71
C ILE A 267 -6.21 4.40 -7.89
N GLN A 268 -5.22 5.00 -8.57
CA GLN A 268 -5.50 5.81 -9.76
C GLN A 268 -6.23 5.01 -10.85
N ALA A 269 -5.85 3.74 -11.05
CA ALA A 269 -6.49 2.88 -12.05
C ALA A 269 -7.86 2.32 -11.60
N HIS A 270 -8.06 2.06 -10.30
CA HIS A 270 -9.24 1.31 -9.82
C HIS A 270 -10.17 2.09 -8.89
N GLY A 271 -9.77 3.27 -8.40
CA GLY A 271 -10.52 4.09 -7.44
C GLY A 271 -10.80 3.41 -6.10
N ARG A 272 -10.00 2.41 -5.70
CA ARG A 272 -10.09 1.67 -4.43
C ARG A 272 -8.75 1.07 -4.06
N ILE A 273 -8.62 0.62 -2.82
CA ILE A 273 -7.45 -0.12 -2.36
C ILE A 273 -7.42 -1.57 -2.93
N PRO A 274 -6.23 -2.19 -3.12
CA PRO A 274 -6.12 -3.59 -3.51
C PRO A 274 -6.73 -4.58 -2.50
N ARG A 275 -7.10 -5.75 -3.01
CA ARG A 275 -7.41 -6.97 -2.26
C ARG A 275 -6.14 -7.78 -2.00
N TYR A 276 -6.24 -8.78 -1.13
CA TYR A 276 -5.15 -9.69 -0.79
C TYR A 276 -4.37 -10.22 -2.01
N ASN A 277 -5.07 -10.82 -2.99
CA ASN A 277 -4.42 -11.37 -4.19
C ASN A 277 -3.84 -10.27 -5.11
N GLU A 278 -4.45 -9.08 -5.12
CA GLU A 278 -3.98 -7.95 -5.94
C GLU A 278 -2.68 -7.37 -5.38
N TYR A 279 -2.53 -7.30 -4.04
CA TYR A 279 -1.24 -6.99 -3.41
C TYR A 279 -0.16 -7.99 -3.80
N LYS A 280 -0.47 -9.29 -3.74
CA LYS A 280 0.46 -10.36 -4.12
C LYS A 280 0.95 -10.20 -5.56
N ASN A 281 0.06 -9.89 -6.48
CA ASN A 281 0.40 -9.64 -7.89
C ASN A 281 1.28 -8.39 -8.08
N MET A 282 1.24 -7.43 -7.15
CA MET A 282 2.10 -6.25 -7.13
C MET A 282 3.46 -6.51 -6.43
N GLY A 283 3.71 -7.76 -6.01
CA GLY A 283 4.90 -8.13 -5.23
C GLY A 283 4.87 -7.63 -3.79
N ILE A 284 3.69 -7.32 -3.25
CA ILE A 284 3.50 -6.85 -1.88
C ILE A 284 2.84 -7.96 -1.07
N SER A 285 3.51 -8.40 0.00
CA SER A 285 2.90 -9.35 0.94
C SER A 285 1.82 -8.64 1.77
N TYR A 286 0.71 -9.33 2.06
CA TYR A 286 -0.30 -8.81 2.96
C TYR A 286 0.25 -8.54 4.37
N MET A 287 1.24 -9.31 4.80
CA MET A 287 1.91 -9.09 6.08
C MET A 287 2.59 -7.72 6.12
N THR A 288 3.14 -7.25 5.00
CA THR A 288 3.71 -5.90 4.86
C THR A 288 2.64 -4.81 5.02
N ILE A 289 1.43 -5.04 4.52
CA ILE A 289 0.29 -4.13 4.73
C ILE A 289 -0.10 -4.09 6.20
N GLN A 290 -0.14 -5.25 6.87
CA GLN A 290 -0.41 -5.33 8.30
C GLN A 290 0.67 -4.63 9.14
N HIS A 291 1.95 -4.78 8.81
CA HIS A 291 3.02 -4.09 9.53
C HIS A 291 2.96 -2.57 9.34
N TYR A 292 2.74 -2.07 8.12
CA TYR A 292 2.80 -0.63 7.86
C TYR A 292 1.52 0.15 8.17
N PHE A 293 0.37 -0.50 8.10
CA PHE A 293 -0.95 0.13 8.24
C PHE A 293 -1.84 -0.54 9.31
N GLY A 294 -1.48 -1.73 9.81
CA GLY A 294 -2.28 -2.51 10.77
C GLY A 294 -3.31 -3.41 10.08
N SER A 295 -4.13 -2.85 9.20
CA SER A 295 -5.16 -3.57 8.46
C SER A 295 -5.38 -2.97 7.07
N ASN A 296 -6.08 -3.70 6.19
CA ASN A 296 -6.46 -3.17 4.89
C ASN A 296 -7.46 -2.00 5.00
N GLU A 297 -8.26 -1.97 6.07
CA GLU A 297 -9.18 -0.86 6.35
C GLU A 297 -8.43 0.40 6.77
N ASN A 298 -7.43 0.26 7.64
CA ASN A 298 -6.57 1.37 8.03
C ASN A 298 -5.76 1.90 6.84
N ALA A 299 -5.31 1.00 5.96
CA ALA A 299 -4.68 1.41 4.71
C ALA A 299 -5.66 2.19 3.83
N ALA A 300 -6.91 1.73 3.69
CA ALA A 300 -7.95 2.43 2.95
C ALA A 300 -8.21 3.84 3.52
N ASN A 301 -8.30 3.94 4.84
CA ASN A 301 -8.43 5.21 5.57
C ASN A 301 -7.23 6.14 5.36
N TYR A 302 -6.00 5.61 5.40
CA TYR A 302 -4.78 6.37 5.14
C TYR A 302 -4.80 7.03 3.74
N PHE A 303 -5.28 6.29 2.73
CA PHE A 303 -5.42 6.80 1.37
C PHE A 303 -6.73 7.55 1.11
N LYS A 304 -7.63 7.63 2.10
CA LYS A 304 -8.97 8.23 1.97
C LYS A 304 -9.77 7.62 0.80
N VAL A 305 -9.68 6.30 0.63
CA VAL A 305 -10.42 5.54 -0.39
C VAL A 305 -11.18 4.38 0.23
N LEU A 306 -12.13 3.82 -0.52
CA LEU A 306 -12.92 2.69 -0.07
C LEU A 306 -12.16 1.36 -0.22
N THR A 307 -12.48 0.41 0.65
CA THR A 307 -12.16 -1.01 0.43
C THR A 307 -13.00 -1.58 -0.72
N PHE A 308 -12.59 -2.75 -1.24
CA PHE A 308 -13.39 -3.44 -2.26
C PHE A 308 -14.82 -3.72 -1.81
N ASN A 309 -15.00 -4.21 -0.57
CA ASN A 309 -16.32 -4.51 -0.03
C ASN A 309 -17.15 -3.24 0.15
N GLN A 310 -16.55 -2.17 0.68
CA GLN A 310 -17.22 -0.87 0.79
C GLN A 310 -17.61 -0.31 -0.58
N LYS A 311 -16.77 -0.47 -1.61
CA LYS A 311 -17.09 -0.05 -2.99
C LYS A 311 -18.24 -0.85 -3.59
N ILE A 312 -18.29 -2.16 -3.34
CA ILE A 312 -19.44 -2.99 -3.75
C ILE A 312 -20.70 -2.56 -3.01
N SER A 313 -20.63 -2.37 -1.70
CA SER A 313 -21.76 -1.89 -0.89
C SER A 313 -22.26 -0.53 -1.39
N SER A 314 -21.36 0.42 -1.69
CA SER A 314 -21.75 1.74 -2.19
C SER A 314 -22.40 1.67 -3.57
N GLN A 315 -21.94 0.79 -4.46
CA GLN A 315 -22.57 0.54 -5.76
C GLN A 315 -23.97 -0.06 -5.62
N LYS A 316 -24.14 -1.06 -4.75
CA LYS A 316 -25.46 -1.67 -4.47
C LYS A 316 -26.44 -0.64 -3.92
N ILE A 317 -25.97 0.18 -2.98
CA ILE A 317 -26.79 1.25 -2.39
C ILE A 317 -27.11 2.34 -3.40
N LYS A 318 -26.20 2.65 -4.33
CA LYS A 318 -26.47 3.54 -5.46
C LYS A 318 -27.62 3.04 -6.33
N ILE A 319 -27.63 1.75 -6.69
CA ILE A 319 -28.72 1.13 -7.46
C ILE A 319 -30.06 1.25 -6.71
N ILE A 320 -30.06 1.01 -5.39
CA ILE A 320 -31.27 1.17 -4.57
C ILE A 320 -31.76 2.62 -4.59
N LYS A 321 -30.86 3.61 -4.44
CA LYS A 321 -31.20 5.04 -4.50
C LYS A 321 -31.81 5.43 -5.86
N GLU A 322 -31.20 4.98 -6.96
CA GLU A 322 -31.70 5.22 -8.32
C GLU A 322 -33.07 4.57 -8.54
N GLY A 323 -33.28 3.36 -8.01
CA GLY A 323 -34.57 2.68 -8.02
C GLY A 323 -35.66 3.45 -7.26
N ILE A 324 -35.34 3.98 -6.07
CA ILE A 324 -36.26 4.82 -5.29
C ILE A 324 -36.58 6.11 -6.06
N GLN A 325 -35.58 6.77 -6.64
CA GLN A 325 -35.82 7.97 -7.45
C GLN A 325 -36.72 7.67 -8.66
N THR A 326 -36.56 6.50 -9.28
CA THR A 326 -37.42 6.07 -10.38
C THR A 326 -38.86 5.85 -9.92
N LEU A 327 -39.08 5.28 -8.74
CA LEU A 327 -40.42 5.15 -8.14
C LEU A 327 -41.05 6.52 -7.89
N ILE A 328 -40.28 7.47 -7.36
CA ILE A 328 -40.72 8.86 -7.15
C ILE A 328 -41.12 9.50 -8.48
N ASN A 329 -40.27 9.41 -9.50
CA ASN A 329 -40.53 10.01 -10.81
C ASN A 329 -41.73 9.38 -11.53
N THR A 330 -42.07 8.12 -11.21
CA THR A 330 -43.21 7.40 -11.78
C THR A 330 -44.44 7.42 -10.89
N ASN A 331 -44.43 8.21 -9.81
CA ASN A 331 -45.52 8.31 -8.82
C ASN A 331 -45.98 6.94 -8.29
N LYS A 332 -45.03 6.04 -8.01
CA LYS A 332 -45.31 4.72 -7.41
C LYS A 332 -44.98 4.72 -5.93
N GLU A 333 -45.72 3.92 -5.17
CA GLU A 333 -45.46 3.70 -3.74
C GLU A 333 -44.04 3.13 -3.53
N ILE A 334 -43.30 3.71 -2.58
CA ILE A 334 -41.96 3.24 -2.22
C ILE A 334 -42.10 2.06 -1.26
N ASN A 335 -42.12 0.85 -1.82
CA ASN A 335 -42.08 -0.39 -1.07
C ASN A 335 -41.09 -1.38 -1.71
N ILE A 336 -40.64 -2.39 -0.97
CA ILE A 336 -39.61 -3.33 -1.45
C ILE A 336 -40.09 -4.12 -2.68
N ALA A 337 -41.39 -4.40 -2.79
CA ALA A 337 -41.94 -5.14 -3.92
C ALA A 337 -41.89 -4.32 -5.22
N ASN A 338 -42.23 -3.04 -5.16
CA ASN A 338 -42.12 -2.12 -6.29
C ASN A 338 -40.65 -1.84 -6.63
N LEU A 339 -39.79 -1.67 -5.62
CA LEU A 339 -38.36 -1.48 -5.83
C LEU A 339 -37.73 -2.70 -6.52
N SER A 340 -38.05 -3.92 -6.06
CA SER A 340 -37.64 -5.19 -6.67
C SER A 340 -37.93 -5.24 -8.17
N LYS A 341 -39.14 -4.82 -8.58
CA LYS A 341 -39.54 -4.75 -9.99
C LYS A 341 -38.73 -3.72 -10.78
N VAL A 342 -38.41 -2.56 -10.19
CA VAL A 342 -37.69 -1.48 -10.87
C VAL A 342 -36.21 -1.82 -11.08
N ILE A 343 -35.53 -2.34 -10.05
CA ILE A 343 -34.09 -2.61 -10.11
C ILE A 343 -33.74 -4.06 -10.48
N ASN A 344 -34.76 -4.89 -10.73
CA ASN A 344 -34.64 -6.31 -11.09
C ASN A 344 -33.77 -7.11 -10.11
N LEU A 345 -34.05 -6.98 -8.81
CA LEU A 345 -33.37 -7.72 -7.74
C LEU A 345 -34.41 -8.39 -6.84
N SER A 346 -34.09 -9.59 -6.35
CA SER A 346 -34.96 -10.27 -5.39
C SER A 346 -35.14 -9.45 -4.11
N ILE A 347 -36.33 -9.57 -3.51
CA ILE A 347 -36.70 -8.88 -2.27
C ILE A 347 -35.67 -9.15 -1.16
N ASP A 348 -35.18 -10.38 -1.03
CA ASP A 348 -34.19 -10.74 -0.01
C ASP A 348 -32.82 -10.13 -0.27
N LYS A 349 -32.42 -10.00 -1.53
CA LYS A 349 -31.16 -9.33 -1.90
C LYS A 349 -31.21 -7.85 -1.52
N ILE A 350 -32.32 -7.18 -1.77
CA ILE A 350 -32.55 -5.79 -1.36
C ILE A 350 -32.49 -5.66 0.17
N ARG A 351 -33.20 -6.54 0.91
CA ARG A 351 -33.18 -6.51 2.37
C ARG A 351 -31.78 -6.72 2.96
N ASN A 352 -31.00 -7.62 2.38
CA ASN A 352 -29.62 -7.88 2.83
C ASN A 352 -28.68 -6.70 2.51
N ASP A 353 -28.86 -6.05 1.36
CA ASP A 353 -28.09 -4.87 1.00
C ASP A 353 -28.44 -3.68 1.91
N LEU A 354 -29.72 -3.48 2.25
CA LEU A 354 -30.16 -2.52 3.27
C LEU A 354 -29.59 -2.84 4.66
N GLU A 355 -29.63 -4.11 5.08
CA GLU A 355 -29.05 -4.54 6.36
C GLU A 355 -27.55 -4.22 6.42
N THR A 356 -26.84 -4.49 5.33
CA THR A 356 -25.39 -4.22 5.23
C THR A 356 -25.12 -2.72 5.38
N TYR A 357 -25.92 -1.87 4.74
CA TYR A 357 -25.82 -0.42 4.88
C TYR A 357 -26.06 0.04 6.32
N PHE A 358 -27.12 -0.43 6.98
CA PHE A 358 -27.40 -0.04 8.35
C PHE A 358 -26.31 -0.51 9.31
N ARG A 359 -25.80 -1.75 9.16
CA ARG A 359 -24.71 -2.27 9.99
C ARG A 359 -23.44 -1.42 9.87
N GLN A 360 -23.12 -0.93 8.67
CA GLN A 360 -21.99 -0.01 8.45
C GLN A 360 -22.16 1.34 9.17
N ASN A 361 -23.41 1.71 9.49
CA ASN A 361 -23.76 2.91 10.24
C ASN A 361 -24.14 2.61 11.70
N ASN A 362 -23.74 1.44 12.23
CA ASN A 362 -24.05 0.98 13.60
C ASN A 362 -25.55 0.92 13.93
N VAL A 363 -26.40 0.72 12.92
CA VAL A 363 -27.85 0.54 13.08
C VAL A 363 -28.23 -0.87 12.65
N ARG A 364 -29.16 -1.51 13.34
CA ARG A 364 -29.74 -2.79 12.89
C ARG A 364 -31.12 -2.53 12.29
N SER A 365 -31.22 -2.53 10.96
CA SER A 365 -32.50 -2.42 10.26
C SER A 365 -32.45 -3.02 8.88
N LYS A 366 -33.62 -3.34 8.32
CA LYS A 366 -33.85 -3.71 6.91
C LYS A 366 -34.97 -2.89 6.28
N SER A 367 -35.43 -1.84 6.98
CA SER A 367 -36.59 -1.05 6.59
C SER A 367 -36.22 -0.11 5.45
N ILE A 368 -36.99 -0.18 4.36
CA ILE A 368 -36.88 0.76 3.25
C ILE A 368 -37.27 2.17 3.68
N ASP A 369 -38.23 2.31 4.60
CA ASP A 369 -38.69 3.61 5.10
C ASP A 369 -37.57 4.32 5.89
N LYS A 370 -36.96 3.61 6.83
CA LYS A 370 -35.79 4.12 7.58
C LYS A 370 -34.66 4.50 6.63
N PHE A 371 -34.49 3.75 5.53
CA PHE A 371 -33.46 4.04 4.55
C PHE A 371 -33.77 5.32 3.77
N CYS A 372 -35.02 5.49 3.32
CA CYS A 372 -35.49 6.70 2.63
C CYS A 372 -35.30 7.95 3.50
N ILE A 373 -35.68 7.87 4.78
CA ILE A 373 -35.45 8.95 5.75
C ILE A 373 -33.95 9.25 5.88
N ALA A 374 -33.11 8.22 5.99
CA ALA A 374 -31.66 8.38 6.12
C ALA A 374 -31.00 9.03 4.88
N ILE A 375 -31.61 8.92 3.71
CA ILE A 375 -31.12 9.58 2.47
C ILE A 375 -31.80 10.93 2.21
N GLY A 376 -32.60 11.43 3.15
CA GLY A 376 -33.23 12.76 3.10
C GLY A 376 -34.58 12.81 2.38
N ILE A 377 -35.25 11.68 2.18
CA ILE A 377 -36.60 11.65 1.59
C ILE A 377 -37.63 11.90 2.69
N ASP A 378 -38.45 12.93 2.49
CA ASP A 378 -39.66 13.17 3.28
C ASP A 378 -40.77 12.22 2.83
N LEU A 379 -40.81 11.04 3.46
CA LEU A 379 -41.78 10.00 3.15
C LEU A 379 -43.21 10.42 3.44
N ASP A 380 -43.44 11.21 4.49
CA ASP A 380 -44.80 11.64 4.82
C ASP A 380 -45.32 12.57 3.74
N LYS A 381 -44.53 13.56 3.31
CA LYS A 381 -44.88 14.44 2.19
C LYS A 381 -45.10 13.66 0.90
N TYR A 382 -44.22 12.71 0.57
CA TYR A 382 -44.33 11.92 -0.66
C TYR A 382 -45.56 11.00 -0.64
N ASN A 383 -45.81 10.31 0.48
CA ASN A 383 -47.00 9.47 0.62
C ASN A 383 -48.28 10.30 0.53
N TRP A 384 -48.30 11.51 1.11
CA TRP A 384 -49.41 12.45 0.94
C TRP A 384 -49.63 12.90 -0.50
N HIS A 385 -48.54 13.15 -1.23
CA HIS A 385 -48.62 13.43 -2.67
C HIS A 385 -49.28 12.29 -3.44
N LEU A 386 -48.97 11.03 -3.13
CA LEU A 386 -49.61 9.88 -3.78
C LEU A 386 -51.11 9.77 -3.45
N VAL A 387 -51.52 10.05 -2.21
CA VAL A 387 -52.95 10.08 -1.83
C VAL A 387 -53.70 11.13 -2.64
N LEU A 388 -53.15 12.35 -2.71
CA LEU A 388 -53.76 13.45 -3.46
C LEU A 388 -53.79 13.16 -4.96
N LEU A 389 -52.73 12.57 -5.51
CA LEU A 389 -52.67 12.18 -6.91
C LEU A 389 -53.73 11.12 -7.25
N GLU A 390 -53.91 10.10 -6.41
CA GLU A 390 -54.96 9.10 -6.59
C GLU A 390 -56.36 9.74 -6.57
N TYR A 391 -56.59 10.61 -5.58
CA TYR A 391 -57.84 11.36 -5.42
C TYR A 391 -58.13 12.24 -6.65
N ASP A 392 -57.17 13.04 -7.08
CA ASP A 392 -57.30 13.97 -8.21
C ASP A 392 -57.49 13.22 -9.54
N ASN A 393 -56.78 12.10 -9.74
CA ASN A 393 -56.94 11.28 -10.93
C ASN A 393 -58.35 10.68 -11.00
N PHE A 394 -58.89 10.23 -9.86
CA PHE A 394 -60.28 9.78 -9.78
C PHE A 394 -61.24 10.93 -10.12
N LYS A 395 -61.05 12.09 -9.48
CA LYS A 395 -61.90 13.27 -9.66
C LYS A 395 -61.93 13.75 -11.11
N LYS A 396 -60.77 13.80 -11.76
CA LYS A 396 -60.64 14.14 -13.19
C LYS A 396 -61.34 13.12 -14.09
N LYS A 397 -61.21 11.83 -13.80
CA LYS A 397 -61.78 10.76 -14.62
C LYS A 397 -63.30 10.65 -14.50
N HIS A 398 -63.84 10.89 -13.29
CA HIS A 398 -65.25 10.66 -12.99
C HIS A 398 -66.05 11.96 -12.78
N HIS A 399 -65.41 13.12 -12.86
CA HIS A 399 -65.99 14.45 -12.62
C HIS A 399 -66.72 14.57 -11.26
N ARG A 400 -66.24 13.82 -10.27
CA ARG A 400 -66.86 13.66 -8.95
C ARG A 400 -65.83 13.11 -7.97
N ILE A 401 -66.01 13.27 -6.66
CA ILE A 401 -65.05 12.78 -5.66
C ILE A 401 -65.14 11.25 -5.45
N PRO A 402 -64.05 10.58 -5.03
CA PRO A 402 -64.11 9.17 -4.67
C PRO A 402 -64.85 8.94 -3.34
N ASN A 403 -65.54 7.82 -3.22
CA ASN A 403 -66.01 7.32 -1.93
C ASN A 403 -64.92 6.46 -1.24
N VAL A 404 -65.15 6.09 0.03
CA VAL A 404 -64.14 5.39 0.85
C VAL A 404 -63.70 4.02 0.29
N THR A 405 -64.53 3.37 -0.54
CA THR A 405 -64.19 2.07 -1.15
C THR A 405 -63.54 2.21 -2.53
N GLN A 406 -63.53 3.41 -3.09
CA GLN A 406 -62.96 3.72 -4.41
C GLN A 406 -61.51 4.21 -4.34
N LEU A 407 -61.02 4.54 -3.14
CA LEU A 407 -59.60 4.76 -2.87
C LEU A 407 -58.92 3.44 -2.51
N SER A 408 -57.64 3.34 -2.83
CA SER A 408 -56.79 2.25 -2.36
C SER A 408 -56.80 2.19 -0.84
N SER A 409 -56.74 0.97 -0.29
CA SER A 409 -56.69 0.74 1.15
C SER A 409 -55.52 1.48 1.82
N VAL A 410 -54.40 1.61 1.10
CA VAL A 410 -53.21 2.37 1.54
C VAL A 410 -53.52 3.86 1.67
N SER A 411 -54.09 4.47 0.64
CA SER A 411 -54.43 5.90 0.67
C SER A 411 -55.50 6.22 1.71
N TYR A 412 -56.53 5.38 1.81
CA TYR A 412 -57.57 5.54 2.83
C TYR A 412 -57.00 5.42 4.25
N ALA A 413 -56.12 4.44 4.50
CA ALA A 413 -55.44 4.32 5.79
C ALA A 413 -54.58 5.55 6.12
N LYS A 414 -53.86 6.11 5.13
CA LYS A 414 -53.04 7.31 5.34
C LYS A 414 -53.90 8.55 5.65
N ILE A 415 -55.09 8.63 5.06
CA ILE A 415 -56.08 9.66 5.39
C ILE A 415 -56.44 9.59 6.88
N LEU A 416 -56.81 8.41 7.36
CA LEU A 416 -57.22 8.21 8.76
C LEU A 416 -56.07 8.36 9.78
N GLN A 417 -54.81 8.30 9.34
CA GLN A 417 -53.67 8.61 10.20
C GLN A 417 -53.53 10.11 10.53
N LYS A 418 -54.07 10.99 9.69
CA LYS A 418 -53.93 12.46 9.85
C LYS A 418 -55.24 13.16 10.13
N TYR A 419 -56.37 12.60 9.69
CA TYR A 419 -57.69 13.18 9.85
C TYR A 419 -58.62 12.19 10.56
N ASP A 420 -59.46 12.70 11.46
CA ASP A 420 -60.40 11.89 12.25
C ASP A 420 -61.41 11.14 11.37
N SER A 421 -61.71 11.68 10.19
CA SER A 421 -62.58 11.03 9.22
C SER A 421 -62.26 11.43 7.77
N TYR A 422 -62.76 10.63 6.82
CA TYR A 422 -62.71 10.97 5.39
C TYR A 422 -63.41 12.29 5.06
N ARG A 423 -64.44 12.65 5.84
CA ARG A 423 -65.12 13.95 5.71
C ARG A 423 -64.17 15.08 6.07
N ASP A 424 -63.42 14.96 7.15
CA ASP A 424 -62.49 16.00 7.61
C ASP A 424 -61.35 16.18 6.61
N PHE A 425 -60.89 15.08 5.98
CA PHE A 425 -59.99 15.14 4.84
C PHE A 425 -60.58 15.92 3.65
N CYS A 426 -61.80 15.57 3.21
CA CYS A 426 -62.46 16.28 2.09
C CYS A 426 -62.61 17.77 2.39
N ILE A 427 -62.98 18.13 3.63
CA ILE A 427 -63.04 19.54 4.06
C ILE A 427 -61.66 20.19 3.98
N ALA A 428 -60.61 19.53 4.48
CA ALA A 428 -59.26 20.07 4.52
C ALA A 428 -58.66 20.35 3.13
N ILE A 429 -59.05 19.57 2.11
CA ILE A 429 -58.63 19.79 0.72
C ILE A 429 -59.56 20.72 -0.08
N GLY A 430 -60.62 21.24 0.53
CA GLY A 430 -61.58 22.17 -0.11
C GLY A 430 -62.80 21.52 -0.77
N ASP A 431 -62.94 20.19 -0.69
CA ASP A 431 -64.01 19.40 -1.32
C ASP A 431 -65.15 19.02 -0.34
N GLY A 432 -65.24 19.71 0.80
CA GLY A 432 -66.25 19.45 1.82
C GLY A 432 -67.69 19.54 1.29
N ASP A 433 -67.99 20.55 0.48
CA ASP A 433 -69.34 20.75 -0.09
C ASP A 433 -69.69 19.72 -1.17
N GLU A 434 -68.70 19.22 -1.90
CA GLU A 434 -68.84 18.18 -2.91
C GLU A 434 -69.08 16.81 -2.24
N TYR A 435 -68.40 16.54 -1.13
CA TYR A 435 -68.64 15.37 -0.28
C TYR A 435 -70.05 15.33 0.30
N LEU A 436 -70.55 16.48 0.74
CA LEU A 436 -71.93 16.61 1.20
C LEU A 436 -72.89 16.36 0.01
N ARG A 437 -72.68 16.97 -1.16
CA ARG A 437 -73.53 16.74 -2.34
C ARG A 437 -73.63 15.26 -2.75
N GLU A 438 -72.51 14.54 -2.88
CA GLU A 438 -72.53 13.13 -3.28
C GLU A 438 -73.17 12.20 -2.25
N LYS A 439 -72.91 12.42 -0.95
CA LYS A 439 -73.47 11.57 0.12
C LYS A 439 -74.99 11.77 0.28
N TYR A 440 -75.52 12.88 -0.19
CA TYR A 440 -76.92 13.26 0.02
C TYR A 440 -77.88 12.97 -1.14
N ASP A 441 -77.39 12.38 -2.25
CA ASP A 441 -78.22 11.78 -3.29
C ASP A 441 -78.42 10.25 -3.14
N LEU A 442 -77.78 9.61 -2.15
CA LEU A 442 -77.75 8.14 -2.00
C LEU A 442 -78.88 7.52 -1.16
N LEU A 443 -79.66 8.28 -0.38
CA LEU A 443 -80.75 7.66 0.39
C LEU A 443 -81.89 7.30 -0.55
N THR A 444 -82.37 6.06 -0.52
CA THR A 444 -83.60 5.69 -1.25
C THR A 444 -84.82 6.40 -0.66
N ASN A 445 -85.94 6.40 -1.37
CA ASN A 445 -87.18 7.01 -0.86
C ASN A 445 -87.59 6.36 0.46
N GLU A 446 -87.45 5.04 0.58
CA GLU A 446 -87.79 4.26 1.77
C GLU A 446 -86.92 4.66 2.97
N GLN A 447 -85.61 4.87 2.74
CA GLN A 447 -84.68 5.31 3.78
C GLN A 447 -84.96 6.75 4.23
N LEU A 448 -85.35 7.64 3.31
CA LEU A 448 -85.80 8.99 3.66
C LEU A 448 -87.08 8.97 4.51
N LEU A 449 -88.03 8.09 4.20
CA LEU A 449 -89.26 7.94 4.99
C LEU A 449 -88.97 7.30 6.36
N PHE A 450 -88.09 6.30 6.42
CA PHE A 450 -87.63 5.70 7.67
C PHE A 450 -86.94 6.73 8.56
N ASP A 451 -86.11 7.60 7.99
CA ASP A 451 -85.44 8.66 8.73
C ASP A 451 -86.42 9.66 9.37
N LEU A 452 -87.53 10.00 8.68
CA LEU A 452 -88.58 10.82 9.27
C LEU A 452 -89.26 10.12 10.44
N LYS A 453 -89.52 8.80 10.34
CA LYS A 453 -90.09 8.00 11.43
C LYS A 453 -89.16 7.94 12.64
N VAL A 454 -87.86 7.75 12.43
CA VAL A 454 -86.87 7.73 13.52
C VAL A 454 -86.81 9.08 14.24
N VAL A 455 -86.80 10.18 13.50
CA VAL A 455 -86.80 11.53 14.11
C VAL A 455 -88.12 11.78 14.86
N ALA A 456 -89.26 11.34 14.31
CA ALA A 456 -90.55 11.47 14.97
C ALA A 456 -90.61 10.68 16.29
N ASN A 457 -90.11 9.43 16.28
CA ASN A 457 -90.01 8.58 17.47
C ASN A 457 -89.12 9.23 18.54
N ARG A 458 -87.96 9.77 18.14
CA ARG A 458 -87.05 10.45 19.07
C ARG A 458 -87.66 11.69 19.72
N LEU A 459 -88.51 12.41 19.00
CA LEU A 459 -89.16 13.62 19.50
C LEU A 459 -90.49 13.34 20.22
N GLY A 460 -91.02 12.12 20.12
CA GLY A 460 -92.38 11.78 20.55
C GLY A 460 -93.48 12.52 19.79
N ARG A 461 -93.15 13.19 18.67
CA ARG A 461 -94.07 14.02 17.87
C ARG A 461 -93.60 14.13 16.41
N THR A 462 -94.51 14.47 15.50
CA THR A 462 -94.17 14.72 14.09
C THR A 462 -93.16 15.88 13.97
N PRO A 463 -92.02 15.68 13.28
CA PRO A 463 -90.94 16.66 13.22
C PRO A 463 -91.27 17.83 12.28
N THR A 464 -90.91 19.05 12.69
CA THR A 464 -90.81 20.18 11.76
C THR A 464 -89.47 20.15 11.02
N ILE A 465 -89.33 20.95 9.96
CA ILE A 465 -88.05 21.09 9.23
C ILE A 465 -86.93 21.55 10.19
N LYS A 466 -87.23 22.50 11.09
CA LYS A 466 -86.28 22.98 12.10
C LYS A 466 -85.91 21.88 13.09
N ASP A 467 -86.86 21.03 13.50
CA ASP A 467 -86.57 19.89 14.37
C ASP A 467 -85.71 18.84 13.68
N TYR A 468 -86.01 18.53 12.42
CA TYR A 468 -85.23 17.58 11.63
C TYR A 468 -83.78 18.07 11.47
N TYR A 469 -83.59 19.35 11.12
CA TYR A 469 -82.27 19.97 11.06
C TYR A 469 -81.55 19.88 12.39
N LYS A 470 -82.21 20.22 13.51
CA LYS A 470 -81.63 20.13 14.86
C LYS A 470 -81.25 18.68 15.24
N CYS A 471 -82.09 17.70 14.91
CA CYS A 471 -81.87 16.29 15.25
C CYS A 471 -80.77 15.62 14.42
N LYS A 472 -80.71 15.91 13.12
CA LYS A 472 -79.78 15.25 12.19
C LYS A 472 -78.55 16.11 11.86
N LYS A 473 -78.52 17.37 12.33
CA LYS A 473 -77.50 18.40 12.03
C LYS A 473 -77.23 18.54 10.53
N ILE A 474 -78.29 18.40 9.74
CA ILE A 474 -78.27 18.43 8.27
C ILE A 474 -79.62 18.91 7.74
N ASN A 475 -79.59 19.76 6.70
CA ASN A 475 -80.79 20.18 5.99
C ASN A 475 -81.00 19.28 4.76
N ARG A 476 -82.04 18.42 4.79
CA ARG A 476 -82.46 17.58 3.64
C ARG A 476 -83.78 18.05 3.02
N GLN A 477 -84.25 19.26 3.33
CA GLN A 477 -85.53 19.78 2.86
C GLN A 477 -85.65 19.71 1.34
N THR A 478 -84.58 20.04 0.61
CA THR A 478 -84.53 20.01 -0.85
C THR A 478 -84.68 18.58 -1.41
N THR A 479 -84.11 17.57 -0.76
CA THR A 479 -84.28 16.15 -1.15
C THR A 479 -85.72 15.70 -0.97
N TYR A 480 -86.38 16.05 0.14
CA TYR A 480 -87.79 15.70 0.34
C TYR A 480 -88.72 16.44 -0.63
N ILE A 481 -88.44 17.70 -0.94
CA ILE A 481 -89.20 18.46 -1.95
C ILE A 481 -89.04 17.83 -3.33
N LYS A 482 -87.81 17.52 -3.75
CA LYS A 482 -87.57 16.91 -5.07
C LYS A 482 -88.22 15.55 -5.23
N ARG A 483 -88.19 14.70 -4.19
CA ARG A 483 -88.62 13.29 -4.29
C ARG A 483 -90.07 13.04 -3.90
N PHE A 484 -90.67 13.90 -3.08
CA PHE A 484 -92.05 13.76 -2.61
C PHE A 484 -92.92 14.98 -2.95
N GLY A 485 -92.39 15.96 -3.69
CA GLY A 485 -93.08 17.19 -4.08
C GLY A 485 -93.13 18.25 -2.98
N SER A 486 -93.22 17.84 -1.72
CA SER A 486 -93.20 18.76 -0.57
C SER A 486 -92.74 18.04 0.72
N TRP A 487 -92.33 18.81 1.73
CA TRP A 487 -92.02 18.26 3.06
C TRP A 487 -93.24 17.57 3.68
N THR A 488 -94.43 18.14 3.51
CA THR A 488 -95.69 17.59 4.03
C THR A 488 -96.04 16.26 3.37
N ASN A 489 -95.80 16.11 2.07
CA ASN A 489 -95.98 14.85 1.36
C ASN A 489 -94.98 13.79 1.85
N GLY A 490 -93.73 14.19 2.12
CA GLY A 490 -92.73 13.31 2.75
C GLY A 490 -93.17 12.80 4.12
N LEU A 491 -93.74 13.68 4.98
CA LEU A 491 -94.31 13.28 6.27
C LEU A 491 -95.52 12.33 6.12
N SER A 492 -96.38 12.57 5.13
CA SER A 492 -97.53 11.72 4.81
C SER A 492 -97.11 10.34 4.32
N ALA A 493 -96.15 10.28 3.39
CA ALA A 493 -95.59 9.04 2.88
C ALA A 493 -94.87 8.23 3.97
N ALA A 494 -94.36 8.91 5.01
CA ALA A 494 -93.79 8.26 6.18
C ALA A 494 -94.86 7.80 7.20
N GLY A 495 -96.16 7.98 6.92
CA GLY A 495 -97.26 7.56 7.80
C GLY A 495 -97.35 8.33 9.11
N LEU A 496 -96.80 9.56 9.16
CA LEU A 496 -96.80 10.37 10.39
C LEU A 496 -98.08 11.19 10.52
N LYS A 497 -98.57 11.37 11.76
CA LYS A 497 -99.79 12.15 12.03
C LYS A 497 -99.57 13.63 11.66
N LEU A 498 -100.35 14.10 10.68
CA LEU A 498 -100.35 15.49 10.23
C LEU A 498 -101.37 16.34 11.00
N LYS A 499 -101.06 17.62 11.21
CA LYS A 499 -102.02 18.61 11.72
C LYS A 499 -103.13 18.86 10.69
N ASP A 500 -104.32 19.26 11.11
CA ASP A 500 -105.46 19.45 10.19
C ASP A 500 -105.21 20.53 9.13
N SER A 501 -104.40 21.56 9.46
CA SER A 501 -103.90 22.53 8.48
C SER A 501 -103.03 21.90 7.38
N GLN A 502 -102.24 20.88 7.70
CA GLN A 502 -101.40 20.16 6.73
C GLN A 502 -102.22 19.17 5.89
N LYS A 503 -103.27 18.57 6.45
CA LYS A 503 -104.22 17.69 5.71
C LYS A 503 -105.01 18.49 4.66
N ASN A 504 -105.41 19.72 4.99
CA ASN A 504 -106.12 20.59 4.06
C ASN A 504 -105.23 21.03 2.88
N LEU A 505 -103.94 21.27 3.13
CA LEU A 505 -102.95 21.56 2.08
C LEU A 505 -102.79 20.39 1.08
N ILE A 506 -102.71 19.14 1.56
CA ILE A 506 -102.61 17.96 0.69
C ILE A 506 -103.85 17.81 -0.17
N LYS A 507 -105.05 17.89 0.43
CA LYS A 507 -106.33 17.82 -0.31
C LYS A 507 -106.47 18.92 -1.37
N HIS A 508 -105.94 20.11 -1.10
CA HIS A 508 -105.96 21.21 -2.07
C HIS A 508 -104.98 20.97 -3.22
N GLN A 509 -103.78 20.44 -2.93
CA GLN A 509 -102.79 20.07 -3.95
C GLN A 509 -103.28 18.91 -4.84
N GLU A 510 -103.92 17.89 -4.28
CA GLU A 510 -104.52 16.77 -5.03
C GLU A 510 -105.65 17.24 -5.96
N LYS A 511 -106.50 18.17 -5.50
CA LYS A 511 -107.56 18.77 -6.34
C LYS A 511 -107.02 19.63 -7.48
N MET A 512 -105.88 20.28 -7.28
CA MET A 512 -105.22 21.11 -8.30
C MET A 512 -104.40 20.28 -9.30
N SER A 513 -103.94 19.08 -8.91
CA SER A 513 -103.18 18.18 -9.80
C SER A 513 -104.06 17.23 -10.61
N ASN A 514 -105.33 17.09 -10.25
CA ASN A 514 -106.37 16.31 -10.97
C ASN A 514 -107.28 17.20 -11.86
N LYS A 515 -106.86 18.43 -12.12
CA LYS A 515 -107.41 19.38 -13.09
C LYS A 515 -106.35 19.62 -14.14
#